data_AF-A0A7S1UZU1-F1
#
_entry.id   AF-A0A7S1UZU1-F1
#
_cell.length_a   1.000
_cell.length_b   1.000
_cell.length_c   1.000
_cell.angle_alpha   90.00
_cell.angle_beta   90.00
_cell.angle_gamma   90.00
#
_symmetry.space_group_name_H-M   'P 1'
#
loop_
_entity.id
_entity.type
_entity.pdbx_description
1 polymer ?
#
loop_
_entity_poly.entity_id
_entity_poly.type
_entity_poly.pdbx_seq_one_letter_code
_entity_poly.pdbx_strand_id
1 'polypeptide(L)'
;CTESWQATPENPANCVRGDNSSLYRFAFYLTWVWGSIFSASVATIALYRTVRSVEMKAGRYLYPESTLVLTQPPSSNSSSLARSLRTKMKRMVSRGNEDSRSERPLPRSRQVFNQAVWYIAAFFLTHAFACIQQLIFFAGGSSPFWLIALTLFCDPGQGLYNFIVYRRPRYVYLRNRNPELSRFQCLRLALRWSFLGPVDVTTGRGRKVTTVVDCVAE
;
A
#
# COMPACT_ATOMS: atom_id res chain seq x y z
N CYS A 1 42.21 -10.68 -13.79
CA CYS A 1 42.83 -11.79 -13.05
C CYS A 1 41.83 -12.94 -13.04
N THR A 2 42.30 -14.18 -13.02
CA THR A 2 41.44 -15.38 -12.99
C THR A 2 41.27 -15.80 -11.54
N GLU A 3 40.03 -15.83 -11.04
CA GLU A 3 39.73 -16.27 -9.68
C GLU A 3 39.78 -17.81 -9.58
N SER A 4 40.05 -18.36 -8.40
CA SER A 4 40.24 -19.81 -8.22
C SER A 4 39.06 -20.66 -8.67
N TRP A 5 37.83 -20.15 -8.55
CA TRP A 5 36.63 -20.87 -8.99
C TRP A 5 36.47 -20.90 -10.52
N GLN A 6 37.17 -20.03 -11.25
CA GLN A 6 37.23 -19.99 -12.72
C GLN A 6 38.50 -20.63 -13.29
N ALA A 7 39.44 -21.04 -12.42
CA ALA A 7 40.73 -21.55 -12.86
C ALA A 7 40.57 -22.87 -13.62
N THR A 8 41.21 -22.95 -14.78
CA THR A 8 41.36 -24.19 -15.54
C THR A 8 42.84 -24.61 -15.54
N PRO A 9 43.17 -25.87 -15.87
CA PRO A 9 44.57 -26.29 -15.97
C PRO A 9 45.40 -25.44 -16.94
N GLU A 10 44.75 -24.88 -17.97
CA GLU A 10 45.38 -24.00 -18.97
C GLU A 10 45.54 -22.55 -18.49
N ASN A 11 44.71 -22.11 -17.55
CA ASN A 11 44.69 -20.75 -17.02
C ASN A 11 44.61 -20.79 -15.48
N PRO A 12 45.75 -20.98 -14.78
CA PRO A 12 45.76 -21.02 -13.33
C PRO A 12 45.35 -19.67 -12.73
N ALA A 13 44.83 -19.72 -11.50
CA ALA A 13 44.47 -18.51 -10.76
C ALA A 13 45.69 -17.60 -10.58
N ASN A 14 45.55 -16.32 -10.93
CA ASN A 14 46.64 -15.35 -10.88
C ASN A 14 46.28 -14.07 -10.10
N CYS A 15 45.18 -14.08 -9.35
CA CYS A 15 44.77 -12.96 -8.51
C CYS A 15 45.63 -12.91 -7.23
N VAL A 16 46.64 -12.01 -7.18
CA VAL A 16 47.48 -11.80 -6.00
C VAL A 16 46.72 -11.12 -4.85
N ARG A 17 45.64 -10.38 -5.15
CA ARG A 17 44.85 -9.66 -4.15
C ARG A 17 43.36 -9.90 -4.39
N GLY A 18 42.71 -10.62 -3.47
CA GLY A 18 41.27 -10.85 -3.50
C GLY A 18 40.85 -12.03 -4.38
N ASP A 19 41.42 -13.20 -4.15
CA ASP A 19 40.88 -14.41 -4.75
C ASP A 19 39.41 -14.62 -4.32
N ASN A 20 38.55 -14.95 -5.28
CA ASN A 20 37.10 -15.03 -5.11
C ASN A 20 36.40 -13.72 -4.69
N SER A 21 37.03 -12.55 -4.88
CA SER A 21 36.43 -11.25 -4.55
C SER A 21 35.04 -11.05 -5.16
N SER A 22 34.83 -11.54 -6.38
CA SER A 22 33.57 -11.41 -7.08
C SER A 22 32.47 -12.30 -6.49
N LEU A 23 32.83 -13.51 -6.02
CA LEU A 23 31.94 -14.40 -5.32
C LEU A 23 31.46 -13.79 -4.00
N TYR A 24 32.38 -13.19 -3.22
CA TYR A 24 31.99 -12.51 -1.99
C TYR A 24 31.07 -11.33 -2.28
N ARG A 25 31.38 -10.51 -3.29
CA ARG A 25 30.50 -9.40 -3.68
C ARG A 25 29.11 -9.89 -4.07
N PHE A 26 29.04 -10.98 -4.84
CA PHE A 26 27.79 -11.63 -5.22
C PHE A 26 27.02 -12.12 -3.99
N ALA A 27 27.67 -12.88 -3.12
CA ALA A 27 27.06 -13.44 -1.92
C ALA A 27 26.56 -12.35 -0.97
N PHE A 28 27.39 -11.36 -0.64
CA PHE A 28 26.98 -10.26 0.25
C PHE A 28 25.86 -9.43 -0.36
N TYR A 29 25.95 -9.08 -1.65
CA TYR A 29 24.90 -8.32 -2.32
C TYR A 29 23.60 -9.10 -2.38
N LEU A 30 23.63 -10.34 -2.88
CA LEU A 30 22.43 -11.16 -3.05
C LEU A 30 21.81 -11.52 -1.71
N THR A 31 22.61 -12.07 -0.78
CA THR A 31 22.10 -12.51 0.52
C THR A 31 21.57 -11.34 1.35
N TRP A 32 22.28 -10.22 1.42
CA TRP A 32 21.84 -9.11 2.26
C TRP A 32 20.66 -8.36 1.65
N VAL A 33 20.80 -7.90 0.40
CA VAL A 33 19.76 -7.08 -0.25
C VAL A 33 18.52 -7.91 -0.51
N TRP A 34 18.64 -9.05 -1.21
CA TRP A 34 17.46 -9.86 -1.53
C TRP A 34 16.91 -10.60 -0.32
N GLY A 35 17.76 -11.03 0.61
CA GLY A 35 17.30 -11.59 1.88
C GLY A 35 16.43 -10.60 2.65
N SER A 36 16.83 -9.31 2.70
CA SER A 36 16.02 -8.27 3.35
C SER A 36 14.70 -8.00 2.61
N ILE A 37 14.71 -7.89 1.28
CA ILE A 37 13.50 -7.67 0.46
C ILE A 37 12.52 -8.85 0.61
N PHE A 38 13.02 -10.08 0.55
CA PHE A 38 12.22 -11.29 0.71
C PHE A 38 11.64 -11.39 2.12
N SER A 39 12.47 -11.15 3.14
CA SER A 39 12.04 -11.12 4.54
C SER A 39 10.92 -10.08 4.76
N ALA A 40 11.10 -8.85 4.27
CA ALA A 40 10.09 -7.79 4.34
C ALA A 40 8.80 -8.17 3.61
N SER A 41 8.91 -8.88 2.48
CA SER A 41 7.77 -9.38 1.72
C SER A 41 6.98 -10.42 2.52
N VAL A 42 7.67 -11.40 3.11
CA VAL A 42 7.04 -12.42 3.97
C VAL A 42 6.38 -11.77 5.18
N ALA A 43 7.05 -10.84 5.85
CA ALA A 43 6.51 -10.10 6.99
C ALA A 43 5.22 -9.32 6.61
N THR A 44 5.22 -8.65 5.46
CA THR A 44 4.06 -7.89 4.97
C THR A 44 2.89 -8.81 4.63
N ILE A 45 3.15 -9.97 4.02
CA ILE A 45 2.12 -10.99 3.74
C ILE A 45 1.56 -11.56 5.05
N ALA A 46 2.42 -11.86 6.02
CA ALA A 46 1.99 -12.37 7.33
C ALA A 46 1.12 -11.34 8.07
N LEU A 47 1.55 -10.08 8.12
CA LEU A 47 0.78 -8.97 8.69
C LEU A 47 -0.59 -8.85 8.03
N TYR A 48 -0.66 -8.90 6.70
CA TYR A 48 -1.91 -8.85 5.97
C TYR A 48 -2.87 -10.00 6.32
N ARG A 49 -2.36 -11.23 6.40
CA ARG A 49 -3.18 -12.40 6.77
C ARG A 49 -3.72 -12.26 8.19
N THR A 50 -2.90 -11.77 9.12
CA THR A 50 -3.32 -11.51 10.51
C THR A 50 -4.40 -10.44 10.57
N VAL A 51 -4.17 -9.28 9.95
CA VAL A 51 -5.14 -8.19 9.88
C VAL A 51 -6.46 -8.65 9.27
N ARG A 52 -6.40 -9.39 8.15
CA ARG A 52 -7.61 -9.94 7.50
C ARG A 52 -8.36 -10.92 8.42
N SER A 53 -7.64 -11.74 9.18
CA SER A 53 -8.24 -12.65 10.16
C SER A 53 -8.94 -11.88 11.28
N VAL A 54 -8.32 -10.82 11.79
CA VAL A 54 -8.89 -9.94 12.82
C VAL A 54 -10.15 -9.23 12.30
N GLU A 55 -10.12 -8.70 11.08
CA GLU A 55 -11.28 -8.05 10.47
C GLU A 55 -12.47 -8.99 10.29
N MET A 56 -12.22 -10.22 9.84
CA MET A 56 -13.27 -11.23 9.70
C MET A 56 -13.90 -11.60 11.05
N LYS A 57 -13.12 -11.58 12.14
CA LYS A 57 -13.63 -11.80 13.51
C LYS A 57 -14.37 -10.57 14.05
N ALA A 58 -13.80 -9.37 13.88
CA ALA A 58 -14.41 -8.11 14.32
C ALA A 58 -15.76 -7.85 13.64
N GLY A 59 -15.90 -8.23 12.37
CA GLY A 59 -17.17 -8.17 11.65
C GLY A 59 -18.28 -9.00 12.29
N ARG A 60 -17.98 -10.01 13.12
CA ARG A 60 -18.99 -10.79 13.87
C ARG A 60 -19.42 -10.07 15.16
N TYR A 61 -18.53 -9.29 15.78
CA TYR A 61 -18.79 -8.59 17.04
C TYR A 61 -19.36 -7.18 16.88
N LEU A 62 -19.28 -6.59 15.70
CA LEU A 62 -19.94 -5.31 15.40
C LEU A 62 -21.43 -5.48 15.02
N TYR A 63 -21.98 -6.69 15.16
CA TYR A 63 -23.39 -7.01 14.90
C TYR A 63 -24.13 -7.81 15.99
N PRO A 64 -23.86 -7.68 17.30
CA PRO A 64 -24.93 -7.79 18.27
C PRO A 64 -25.55 -6.40 18.39
N GLU A 65 -26.11 -5.88 17.29
CA GLU A 65 -27.18 -4.91 17.43
C GLU A 65 -28.34 -5.68 18.01
N SER A 66 -28.33 -5.76 19.34
CA SER A 66 -29.47 -5.70 20.20
C SER A 66 -30.77 -6.12 19.51
N THR A 67 -30.87 -7.41 19.18
CA THR A 67 -32.04 -8.15 19.61
C THR A 67 -32.02 -8.17 21.15
N LEU A 68 -32.08 -6.99 21.79
CA LEU A 68 -33.02 -6.80 22.86
C LEU A 68 -34.34 -7.18 22.21
N VAL A 69 -34.61 -8.48 22.26
CA VAL A 69 -35.95 -9.00 22.41
C VAL A 69 -36.44 -8.20 23.60
N LEU A 70 -37.03 -7.05 23.31
CA LEU A 70 -37.96 -6.41 24.20
C LEU A 70 -39.00 -7.52 24.33
N THR A 71 -38.83 -8.36 25.35
CA THR A 71 -39.79 -9.34 25.79
C THR A 71 -41.04 -8.52 25.94
N GLN A 72 -41.89 -8.55 24.91
CA GLN A 72 -43.08 -7.73 24.92
C GLN A 72 -43.88 -8.23 26.11
N PRO A 73 -44.28 -7.35 27.03
CA PRO A 73 -45.23 -7.76 28.04
C PRO A 73 -46.46 -8.32 27.31
N PRO A 74 -47.01 -9.46 27.76
CA PRO A 74 -48.18 -10.07 27.14
C PRO A 74 -49.33 -9.07 27.13
N SER A 75 -49.80 -8.81 25.89
CA SER A 75 -51.10 -8.29 25.49
C SER A 75 -52.04 -7.73 26.56
N SER A 76 -52.26 -6.42 26.53
CA SER A 76 -53.57 -5.84 26.81
C SER A 76 -53.97 -4.91 25.65
N ASN A 77 -55.01 -5.31 24.91
CA ASN A 77 -55.86 -4.56 23.96
C ASN A 77 -55.31 -3.26 23.33
N SER A 78 -54.11 -3.29 22.74
CA SER A 78 -53.55 -2.12 22.06
C SER A 78 -54.16 -1.95 20.66
N SER A 79 -54.84 -0.82 20.51
CA SER A 79 -55.48 -0.23 19.34
C SER A 79 -54.73 -0.38 17.99
N SER A 80 -55.49 -0.35 16.90
CA SER A 80 -55.02 -0.45 15.49
C SER A 80 -53.88 0.52 15.13
N LEU A 81 -53.76 1.64 15.84
CA LEU A 81 -52.71 2.64 15.68
C LEU A 81 -51.31 2.09 15.99
N ALA A 82 -51.19 1.23 17.02
CA ALA A 82 -49.92 0.62 17.41
C ALA A 82 -49.37 -0.33 16.32
N ARG A 83 -50.24 -1.02 15.58
CA ARG A 83 -49.83 -1.86 14.43
C ARG A 83 -49.29 -1.02 13.27
N SER A 84 -49.91 0.12 12.97
CA SER A 84 -49.48 1.03 11.89
C SER A 84 -48.12 1.68 12.18
N LEU A 85 -47.90 2.10 13.43
CA LEU A 85 -46.60 2.66 13.84
C LEU A 85 -45.49 1.60 13.77
N ARG A 86 -45.77 0.36 14.15
CA ARG A 86 -44.79 -0.74 14.10
C ARG A 86 -44.31 -1.05 12.68
N THR A 87 -45.23 -1.12 11.72
CA THR A 87 -44.87 -1.37 10.31
C THR A 87 -44.12 -0.20 9.69
N LYS A 88 -44.47 1.04 10.04
CA LYS A 88 -43.75 2.24 9.59
C LYS A 88 -42.32 2.29 10.16
N MET A 89 -42.13 1.97 11.44
CA MET A 89 -40.80 1.91 12.06
C MET A 89 -39.94 0.79 11.46
N LYS A 90 -40.51 -0.39 11.20
CA LYS A 90 -39.78 -1.50 10.56
C LYS A 90 -39.30 -1.15 9.14
N ARG A 91 -40.09 -0.39 8.37
CA ARG A 91 -39.67 0.10 7.05
C ARG A 91 -38.57 1.16 7.14
N MET A 92 -38.60 2.05 8.13
CA MET A 92 -37.54 3.04 8.30
C MET A 92 -36.21 2.41 8.75
N VAL A 93 -36.25 1.40 9.63
CA VAL A 93 -35.05 0.65 10.05
C VAL A 93 -34.48 -0.17 8.88
N SER A 94 -35.33 -0.85 8.09
CA SER A 94 -34.85 -1.63 6.94
C SER A 94 -34.23 -0.74 5.85
N ARG A 95 -34.76 0.47 5.66
CA ARG A 95 -34.27 1.42 4.66
C ARG A 95 -32.97 2.11 5.10
N GLY A 96 -32.79 2.37 6.40
CA GLY A 96 -31.51 2.86 6.93
C GLY A 96 -30.37 1.82 6.84
N ASN A 97 -30.69 0.53 6.84
CA ASN A 97 -29.69 -0.54 6.82
C ASN A 97 -29.18 -0.89 5.40
N GLU A 98 -29.95 -0.63 4.34
CA GLU A 98 -29.49 -0.81 2.95
C GLU A 98 -28.56 0.33 2.49
N ASP A 99 -28.89 1.58 2.81
CA ASP A 99 -28.04 2.72 2.44
C ASP A 99 -26.73 2.76 3.26
N SER A 100 -26.73 2.25 4.50
CA SER A 100 -25.52 2.16 5.34
C SER A 100 -24.58 1.01 4.97
N ARG A 101 -25.01 0.08 4.09
CA ARG A 101 -24.20 -1.07 3.66
C ARG A 101 -23.35 -0.78 2.43
N SER A 102 -23.65 0.28 1.68
CA SER A 102 -22.99 0.63 0.42
C SER A 102 -21.65 1.36 0.60
N GLU A 103 -21.45 2.09 1.70
CA GLU A 103 -20.24 2.91 1.91
C GLU A 103 -19.57 2.68 3.26
N ARG A 104 -19.35 1.43 3.65
CA ARG A 104 -18.34 1.20 4.70
C ARG A 104 -16.99 1.56 4.08
N PRO A 105 -16.32 2.64 4.53
CA PRO A 105 -15.02 3.00 3.99
C PRO A 105 -14.13 1.77 4.07
N LEU A 106 -13.46 1.44 2.95
CA LEU A 106 -12.50 0.33 2.92
C LEU A 106 -11.65 0.39 4.19
N PRO A 107 -11.53 -0.72 4.93
CA PRO A 107 -10.90 -0.67 6.24
C PRO A 107 -9.49 -0.10 6.07
N ARG A 108 -9.14 0.85 6.94
CA ARG A 108 -7.89 1.63 6.92
C ARG A 108 -6.66 0.73 6.68
N SER A 109 -6.70 -0.47 7.25
CA SER A 109 -5.79 -1.59 7.01
C SER A 109 -5.46 -1.89 5.54
N ARG A 110 -6.45 -1.91 4.64
CA ARG A 110 -6.26 -2.25 3.22
C ARG A 110 -5.51 -1.15 2.50
N GLN A 111 -5.69 0.10 2.94
CA GLN A 111 -4.93 1.23 2.41
C GLN A 111 -3.46 1.14 2.82
N VAL A 112 -3.19 0.86 4.10
CA VAL A 112 -1.84 0.64 4.65
C VAL A 112 -1.16 -0.54 3.97
N PHE A 113 -1.85 -1.67 3.81
CA PHE A 113 -1.31 -2.84 3.12
C PHE A 113 -0.96 -2.53 1.67
N ASN A 114 -1.87 -1.89 0.92
CA ASN A 114 -1.58 -1.50 -0.46
C ASN A 114 -0.34 -0.59 -0.52
N GLN A 115 -0.18 0.33 0.44
CA GLN A 115 1.01 1.18 0.52
C GLN A 115 2.28 0.35 0.75
N ALA A 116 2.26 -0.62 1.67
CA ALA A 116 3.38 -1.52 1.91
C ALA A 116 3.75 -2.35 0.66
N VAL A 117 2.76 -2.86 -0.08
CA VAL A 117 2.98 -3.59 -1.34
C VAL A 117 3.64 -2.70 -2.39
N TRP A 118 3.19 -1.45 -2.53
CA TRP A 118 3.83 -0.51 -3.46
C TRP A 118 5.27 -0.15 -3.06
N TYR A 119 5.55 -0.06 -1.76
CA TYR A 119 6.91 0.13 -1.26
C TYR A 119 7.80 -1.06 -1.64
N ILE A 120 7.37 -2.28 -1.35
CA ILE A 120 8.12 -3.50 -1.70
C ILE A 120 8.34 -3.58 -3.21
N ALA A 121 7.32 -3.30 -4.01
CA ALA A 121 7.43 -3.30 -5.47
C ALA A 121 8.48 -2.31 -5.98
N ALA A 122 8.62 -1.15 -5.34
CA ALA A 122 9.68 -0.19 -5.67
C ALA A 122 11.08 -0.76 -5.44
N PHE A 123 11.32 -1.46 -4.32
CA PHE A 123 12.60 -2.13 -4.06
C PHE A 123 12.93 -3.23 -5.08
N PHE A 124 11.93 -4.02 -5.47
CA PHE A 124 12.12 -5.02 -6.53
C PHE A 124 12.47 -4.34 -7.86
N LEU A 125 11.78 -3.25 -8.22
CA LEU A 125 12.01 -2.54 -9.48
C LEU A 125 13.41 -1.91 -9.53
N THR A 126 13.88 -1.31 -8.45
CA THR A 126 15.19 -0.65 -8.41
C THR A 126 16.33 -1.65 -8.48
N HIS A 127 16.21 -2.78 -7.77
CA HIS A 127 17.30 -3.76 -7.67
C HIS A 127 17.24 -4.89 -8.70
N ALA A 128 16.18 -4.99 -9.49
CA ALA A 128 16.05 -6.01 -10.53
C ALA A 128 17.21 -5.96 -11.53
N PHE A 129 17.56 -4.79 -12.05
CA PHE A 129 18.63 -4.65 -13.06
C PHE A 129 20.01 -4.99 -12.50
N ALA A 130 20.32 -4.50 -11.30
CA ALA A 130 21.54 -4.86 -10.59
C ALA A 130 21.62 -6.38 -10.35
N CYS A 131 20.52 -7.03 -10.00
CA CYS A 131 20.47 -8.48 -9.83
C CYS A 131 20.74 -9.23 -11.14
N ILE A 132 20.08 -8.85 -12.24
CA ILE A 132 20.33 -9.44 -13.56
C ILE A 132 21.80 -9.26 -13.95
N GLN A 133 22.38 -8.08 -13.70
CA GLN A 133 23.79 -7.81 -13.98
C GLN A 133 24.73 -8.72 -13.19
N GLN A 134 24.46 -8.93 -11.89
CA GLN A 134 25.27 -9.85 -11.08
C GLN A 134 25.11 -11.31 -11.53
N LEU A 135 23.91 -11.72 -11.95
CA LEU A 135 23.68 -13.07 -12.48
C LEU A 135 24.44 -13.31 -13.79
N ILE A 136 24.46 -12.33 -14.71
CA ILE A 136 25.25 -12.41 -15.95
C ILE A 136 26.74 -12.51 -15.63
N PHE A 137 27.22 -11.69 -14.70
CA PHE A 137 28.63 -11.70 -14.28
C PHE A 137 29.01 -13.06 -13.65
N PHE A 138 28.15 -13.60 -12.79
CA PHE A 138 28.36 -14.91 -12.16
C PHE A 138 28.37 -16.05 -13.20
N ALA A 139 27.57 -15.93 -14.26
CA ALA A 139 27.58 -16.88 -15.39
C ALA A 139 28.80 -16.75 -16.32
N GLY A 140 29.77 -15.88 -16.01
CA GLY A 140 30.96 -15.64 -16.84
C GLY A 140 30.70 -14.74 -18.05
N GLY A 141 29.52 -14.11 -18.13
CA GLY A 141 29.17 -13.19 -19.21
C GLY A 141 29.66 -11.76 -18.97
N SER A 142 29.84 -11.00 -20.05
CA SER A 142 30.03 -9.56 -20.00
C SER A 142 28.69 -8.84 -19.89
N SER A 143 28.53 -7.95 -18.91
CA SER A 143 27.29 -7.16 -18.76
C SER A 143 27.14 -6.15 -19.91
N PRO A 144 26.00 -6.13 -20.61
CA PRO A 144 25.79 -5.19 -21.71
C PRO A 144 25.64 -3.76 -21.16
N PHE A 145 26.14 -2.79 -21.93
CA PHE A 145 26.15 -1.37 -21.52
C PHE A 145 24.77 -0.83 -21.10
N TRP A 146 23.70 -1.21 -21.81
CA TRP A 146 22.34 -0.75 -21.50
C TRP A 146 21.87 -1.19 -20.10
N LEU A 147 22.29 -2.37 -19.63
CA LEU A 147 21.91 -2.87 -18.31
C LEU A 147 22.63 -2.09 -17.21
N ILE A 148 23.91 -1.78 -17.43
CA ILE A 148 24.70 -0.91 -16.55
C ILE A 148 24.05 0.47 -16.46
N ALA A 149 23.66 1.06 -17.61
CA ALA A 149 22.99 2.35 -17.65
C ALA A 149 21.65 2.35 -16.91
N LEU A 150 20.84 1.28 -17.05
CA LEU A 150 19.58 1.14 -16.30
C LEU A 150 19.81 0.99 -14.80
N THR A 151 20.80 0.20 -14.37
CA THR A 151 21.16 0.08 -12.96
C THR A 151 21.54 1.44 -12.36
N LEU A 152 22.45 2.17 -13.02
CA LEU A 152 22.90 3.48 -12.57
C LEU A 152 21.77 4.53 -12.55
N PHE A 153 20.77 4.38 -13.42
CA PHE A 153 19.61 5.26 -13.46
C PHE A 153 18.56 4.90 -12.39
N CYS A 154 18.30 3.61 -12.17
CA CYS A 154 17.27 3.13 -11.26
C CYS A 154 17.70 3.13 -9.79
N ASP A 155 18.99 2.90 -9.49
CA ASP A 155 19.52 2.91 -8.12
C ASP A 155 19.21 4.21 -7.35
N PRO A 156 19.53 5.43 -7.88
CA PRO A 156 19.14 6.67 -7.20
C PRO A 156 17.62 6.90 -7.21
N GLY A 157 16.89 6.22 -8.10
CA GLY A 157 15.43 6.28 -8.22
C GLY A 157 14.69 5.72 -7.01
N GLN A 158 15.34 4.96 -6.12
CA GLN A 158 14.69 4.37 -4.94
C GLN A 158 14.01 5.42 -4.06
N GLY A 159 14.68 6.54 -3.77
CA GLY A 159 14.10 7.64 -3.00
C GLY A 159 12.90 8.27 -3.72
N LEU A 160 12.97 8.40 -5.05
CA LEU A 160 11.88 8.93 -5.87
C LEU A 160 10.65 8.01 -5.84
N TYR A 161 10.84 6.70 -5.99
CA TYR A 161 9.72 5.75 -5.91
C TYR A 161 9.08 5.77 -4.53
N ASN A 162 9.88 5.77 -3.46
CA ASN A 162 9.38 5.91 -2.09
C ASN A 162 8.56 7.20 -1.91
N PHE A 163 9.03 8.33 -2.44
CA PHE A 163 8.30 9.59 -2.44
C PHE A 163 6.95 9.49 -3.18
N ILE A 164 6.91 8.84 -4.36
CA ILE A 164 5.67 8.63 -5.11
C ILE A 164 4.68 7.78 -4.32
N VAL A 165 5.15 6.69 -3.71
CA VAL A 165 4.31 5.82 -2.87
C VAL A 165 3.75 6.58 -1.67
N TYR A 166 4.56 7.41 -1.01
CA TYR A 166 4.11 8.24 0.10
C TYR A 166 3.07 9.30 -0.30
N ARG A 167 3.16 9.83 -1.53
CA ARG A 167 2.20 10.83 -2.04
C ARG A 167 0.88 10.24 -2.53
N ARG A 168 0.84 8.93 -2.82
CA ARG A 168 -0.32 8.25 -3.41
C ARG A 168 -1.61 8.39 -2.58
N PRO A 169 -1.64 8.19 -1.24
CA PRO A 169 -2.89 8.31 -0.46
C PRO A 169 -3.52 9.71 -0.59
N ARG A 170 -2.69 10.76 -0.56
CA ARG A 170 -3.13 12.15 -0.74
C ARG A 170 -3.68 12.42 -2.13
N TYR A 171 -3.04 11.89 -3.17
CA TYR A 171 -3.54 11.98 -4.54
C TYR A 171 -4.90 11.30 -4.70
N VAL A 172 -5.06 10.07 -4.19
CA VAL A 172 -6.32 9.32 -4.27
C VAL A 172 -7.43 10.05 -3.52
N TYR A 173 -7.14 10.56 -2.33
CA TYR A 173 -8.08 11.36 -1.55
C TYR A 173 -8.57 12.61 -2.30
N LEU A 174 -7.63 13.39 -2.86
CA LEU A 174 -7.97 14.59 -3.65
C LEU A 174 -8.80 14.25 -4.89
N ARG A 175 -8.46 13.14 -5.57
CA ARG A 175 -9.16 12.68 -6.76
C ARG A 175 -10.60 12.24 -6.48
N ASN A 176 -10.82 11.59 -5.34
CA ASN A 176 -12.16 11.14 -4.94
C ASN A 176 -13.05 12.31 -4.51
N ARG A 177 -12.49 13.35 -3.87
CA ARG A 177 -13.26 14.53 -3.43
C ARG A 177 -13.58 15.52 -4.54
N ASN A 178 -12.71 15.61 -5.56
CA ASN A 178 -12.83 16.62 -6.62
C ASN A 178 -12.76 15.91 -7.99
N PRO A 179 -13.79 15.14 -8.37
CA PRO A 179 -13.81 14.40 -9.63
C PRO A 179 -13.74 15.33 -10.87
N GLU A 180 -14.16 16.59 -10.72
CA GLU A 180 -14.14 17.64 -11.75
C GLU A 180 -12.74 18.15 -12.10
N LEU A 181 -11.77 17.99 -11.19
CA LEU A 181 -10.39 18.42 -11.45
C LEU A 181 -9.71 17.46 -12.43
N SER A 182 -8.81 17.96 -13.28
CA SER A 182 -8.00 17.11 -14.15
C SER A 182 -6.97 16.31 -13.33
N ARG A 183 -6.57 15.13 -13.82
CA ARG A 183 -5.56 14.26 -13.16
C ARG A 183 -4.27 15.01 -12.85
N PHE A 184 -3.82 15.87 -13.76
CA PHE A 184 -2.62 16.70 -13.58
C PHE A 184 -2.80 17.78 -12.51
N GLN A 185 -4.00 18.35 -12.37
CA GLN A 185 -4.30 19.31 -11.32
C GLN A 185 -4.30 18.63 -9.95
N CYS A 186 -4.93 17.46 -9.83
CA CYS A 186 -4.87 16.65 -8.61
C CYS A 186 -3.43 16.27 -8.25
N LEU A 187 -2.61 15.86 -9.22
CA LEU A 187 -1.21 15.53 -9.01
C LEU A 187 -0.40 16.75 -8.56
N ARG A 188 -0.56 17.89 -9.24
CA ARG A 188 0.10 19.16 -8.87
C ARG A 188 -0.29 19.60 -7.45
N LEU A 189 -1.55 19.45 -7.07
CA LEU A 189 -2.04 19.72 -5.71
C LEU A 189 -1.50 18.73 -4.67
N ALA A 190 -1.33 17.46 -5.04
CA ALA A 190 -0.74 16.44 -4.17
C ALA A 190 0.77 16.64 -3.96
N LEU A 191 1.48 17.11 -4.99
CA LEU A 191 2.92 17.38 -4.98
C LEU A 191 3.28 18.73 -4.34
N ARG A 192 2.37 19.71 -4.37
CA ARG A 192 2.53 20.96 -3.66
C ARG A 192 2.68 20.64 -2.16
N TRP A 193 3.88 20.84 -1.63
CA TRP A 193 4.23 20.69 -0.23
C TRP A 193 3.50 21.75 0.60
N SER A 194 2.19 21.58 0.82
CA SER A 194 1.51 22.31 1.88
C SER A 194 1.76 21.58 3.19
N PHE A 195 2.78 22.06 3.92
CA PHE A 195 2.88 21.96 5.37
C PHE A 195 1.76 22.76 6.07
N LEU A 196 1.12 23.66 5.33
CA LEU A 196 0.29 24.78 5.80
C LEU A 196 -1.22 24.47 6.03
N GLY A 197 -1.60 23.23 6.35
CA GLY A 197 -2.99 22.91 6.71
C GLY A 197 -3.98 22.83 5.53
N PRO A 198 -5.30 22.71 5.82
CA PRO A 198 -6.34 22.49 4.82
C PRO A 198 -6.31 23.53 3.69
N VAL A 199 -6.42 23.06 2.45
CA VAL A 199 -6.54 23.95 1.29
C VAL A 199 -8.01 24.35 1.17
N ASP A 200 -8.31 25.63 1.31
CA ASP A 200 -9.61 26.18 0.96
C ASP A 200 -9.79 26.10 -0.56
N VAL A 201 -10.57 25.12 -1.02
CA VAL A 201 -10.97 25.04 -2.42
C VAL A 201 -12.18 25.96 -2.61
N THR A 202 -11.92 27.20 -3.02
CA THR A 202 -12.98 28.09 -3.52
C THR A 202 -13.48 27.55 -4.84
N THR A 203 -14.55 26.76 -4.80
CA THR A 203 -15.31 26.41 -6.01
C THR A 203 -15.87 27.71 -6.61
N GLY A 204 -15.73 27.89 -7.92
CA GLY A 204 -16.12 29.11 -8.66
C GLY A 204 -17.61 29.50 -8.59
N ARG A 205 -18.39 28.84 -7.74
CA ARG A 205 -19.80 29.14 -7.43
C ARG A 205 -19.99 30.09 -6.23
N GLY A 206 -18.92 30.72 -5.74
CA GLY A 206 -18.99 31.65 -4.60
C GLY A 206 -19.31 31.00 -3.25
N ARG A 207 -19.44 29.67 -3.20
CA ARG A 207 -19.64 28.92 -1.96
C ARG A 207 -18.27 28.50 -1.42
N LYS A 208 -17.79 29.19 -0.38
CA LYS A 208 -16.64 28.74 0.39
C LYS A 208 -17.02 27.43 1.08
N VAL A 209 -16.54 26.31 0.57
CA VAL A 209 -16.57 25.04 1.30
C VAL A 209 -15.25 24.95 2.02
N THR A 210 -15.25 25.35 3.29
CA THR A 210 -14.10 25.13 4.18
C THR A 210 -14.01 23.64 4.42
N THR A 211 -13.20 22.93 3.64
CA THR A 211 -12.86 21.54 3.97
C THR A 211 -11.94 21.57 5.17
N VAL A 212 -12.51 21.46 6.36
CA VAL A 212 -11.75 21.13 7.58
C VAL A 212 -11.12 19.77 7.30
N VAL A 213 -9.83 19.79 6.98
CA VAL A 213 -9.02 18.60 6.97
C VAL A 213 -8.69 18.38 8.43
N ASP A 214 -9.45 17.51 9.09
CA ASP A 214 -9.05 16.99 10.39
C ASP A 214 -7.66 16.36 10.19
N CYS A 215 -6.65 17.08 10.67
CA CYS A 215 -5.28 16.61 10.69
C CYS A 215 -5.24 15.43 11.66
N VAL A 216 -5.43 14.22 11.13
CA VAL A 216 -5.01 12.99 11.78
C VAL A 216 -3.49 13.01 11.74
N ALA A 217 -2.89 13.64 12.76
CA ALA A 217 -1.52 13.39 13.14
C ALA A 217 -1.47 11.96 13.70
N GLU A 218 -0.81 11.06 12.98
CA GLU A 218 -0.25 9.81 13.52
C GLU A 218 1.19 10.07 13.99
#